data_AF-A0A7J9SI34-F1
#
_entry.id   AF-A0A7J9SI34-F1
#
_cell.length_a   1.000
_cell.length_b   1.000
_cell.length_c   1.000
_cell.angle_alpha   90.00
_cell.angle_beta   90.00
_cell.angle_gamma   90.00
#
_symmetry.space_group_name_H-M   'P 1'
#
loop_
_entity.id
_entity.type
_entity.pdbx_description
1 polymer ?
#
loop_
_entity_poly.entity_id
_entity_poly.type
_entity_poly.pdbx_seq_one_letter_code
_entity_poly.pdbx_strand_id
1 'polypeptide(L)' 'MGTDEYYGFNEVGTFVWESIQEPRSLEAVCEDVTDEYEVEYDRCRADVEELVRDLADKGLARIDPE' A
#
# COMPACT_ATOMS: atom_id res chain seq x y z
N MET A 1 23.75 4.54 6.37
CA MET A 1 23.55 3.57 5.27
C MET A 1 22.22 3.97 4.68
N GLY A 2 22.24 4.42 3.42
CA GLY A 2 21.16 5.20 2.83
C GLY A 2 19.83 4.49 2.98
N THR A 3 18.83 5.22 3.47
CA THR A 3 17.44 4.83 3.36
C THR A 3 17.17 4.66 1.88
N ASP A 4 17.12 3.42 1.48
CA ASP A 4 16.51 2.98 0.24
C ASP A 4 14.99 3.09 0.42
N GLU A 5 14.53 4.27 0.87
CA GLU A 5 13.17 4.71 0.69
C GLU A 5 13.04 4.96 -0.80
N TYR A 6 13.01 3.87 -1.56
CA TYR A 6 12.32 3.87 -2.82
C TYR A 6 10.86 4.20 -2.50
N TYR A 7 10.58 5.49 -2.32
CA TYR A 7 9.38 6.10 -2.89
C TYR A 7 9.47 6.01 -4.43
N GLY A 8 9.87 4.84 -4.96
CA GLY A 8 9.34 4.37 -6.20
C GLY A 8 7.87 4.21 -5.89
N PHE A 9 7.11 5.27 -6.14
CA PHE A 9 5.70 5.18 -6.43
C PHE A 9 5.63 4.31 -7.70
N ASN A 10 5.88 3.01 -7.52
CA ASN A 10 5.61 2.00 -8.51
C ASN A 10 4.11 2.11 -8.80
N GLU A 11 3.70 1.65 -9.98
CA GLU A 11 2.31 1.72 -10.40
C GLU A 11 1.37 1.16 -9.31
N VAL A 12 1.84 0.14 -8.58
CA VAL A 12 1.23 -0.41 -7.36
C VAL A 12 1.02 0.62 -6.24
N GLY A 13 2.05 1.38 -5.83
CA GLY A 13 1.93 2.37 -4.76
C GLY A 13 0.92 3.48 -5.09
N THR A 14 0.85 3.87 -6.36
CA THR A 14 -0.19 4.80 -6.86
C THR A 14 -1.57 4.18 -6.75
N PHE A 15 -1.72 2.95 -7.23
CA PHE A 15 -2.98 2.24 -7.21
C PHE A 15 -3.50 2.07 -5.78
N VAL A 16 -2.61 1.70 -4.86
CA VAL A 16 -2.91 1.58 -3.44
C VAL A 16 -3.33 2.93 -2.85
N TRP A 17 -2.61 4.00 -3.16
CA TRP A 17 -2.96 5.34 -2.69
C TRP A 17 -4.35 5.77 -3.17
N GLU A 18 -4.67 5.55 -4.45
CA GLU A 18 -6.02 5.85 -4.98
C GLU A 18 -7.08 4.95 -4.33
N SER A 19 -6.73 3.69 -4.10
CA SER A 19 -7.58 2.70 -3.45
C SER A 19 -7.95 3.04 -2.01
N ILE A 20 -7.00 3.54 -1.21
CA ILE A 20 -7.23 3.88 0.20
C ILE A 20 -7.94 5.24 0.38
N GLN A 21 -8.21 5.98 -0.71
CA GLN A 21 -9.06 7.17 -0.63
C GLN A 21 -10.49 6.83 -0.22
N GLU A 22 -10.91 5.58 -0.42
CA GLU A 22 -12.15 5.03 0.13
C GLU A 22 -11.81 4.04 1.26
N PRO A 23 -12.68 3.91 2.29
CA PRO A 23 -12.48 2.92 3.34
C PRO A 23 -12.62 1.50 2.76
N ARG A 24 -11.49 0.81 2.56
CA ARG A 24 -11.41 -0.56 2.02
C ARG A 24 -10.42 -1.37 2.86
N SER A 25 -10.62 -2.69 2.90
CA SER A 25 -9.69 -3.60 3.58
C SER A 25 -8.40 -3.75 2.77
N LEU A 26 -7.26 -3.86 3.46
CA LEU A 26 -5.95 -4.11 2.85
C LEU A 26 -5.96 -5.32 1.92
N GLU A 27 -6.67 -6.38 2.29
CA GLU A 27 -6.80 -7.61 1.48
C GLU A 27 -7.41 -7.34 0.11
N ALA A 28 -8.50 -6.56 0.05
CA ALA A 28 -9.17 -6.21 -1.20
C ALA A 28 -8.26 -5.39 -2.11
N VAL A 29 -7.51 -4.44 -1.54
CA VAL A 29 -6.51 -3.65 -2.28
C VAL A 29 -5.41 -4.55 -2.83
N CYS A 30 -4.93 -5.51 -2.03
CA CYS A 30 -3.90 -6.44 -2.48
C CYS A 30 -4.40 -7.37 -3.58
N GLU A 31 -5.63 -7.89 -3.48
CA GLU A 31 -6.26 -8.71 -4.51
C GLU A 31 -6.36 -7.96 -5.84
N ASP A 32 -6.91 -6.74 -5.84
CA ASP A 32 -7.00 -5.87 -7.02
C ASP A 32 -5.62 -5.68 -7.67
N VAL A 33 -4.60 -5.38 -6.87
CA VAL A 33 -3.23 -5.17 -7.35
C VAL A 33 -2.62 -6.45 -7.93
N THR A 34 -2.80 -7.58 -7.25
CA THR A 34 -2.27 -8.86 -7.75
C THR A 34 -2.93 -9.30 -9.05
N ASP A 35 -4.21 -8.96 -9.25
CA ASP A 35 -4.95 -9.26 -10.50
C ASP A 35 -4.52 -8.33 -11.65
N GLU A 36 -4.38 -7.03 -11.39
CA GLU A 36 -4.00 -6.02 -12.39
C GLU A 36 -2.51 -6.10 -12.78
N TYR A 37 -1.62 -6.33 -11.81
CA TYR A 37 -0.17 -6.25 -12.00
C TYR A 37 0.56 -7.61 -11.98
N GLU A 38 -0.16 -8.73 -11.84
CA GLU A 38 0.40 -10.09 -11.75
C GLU A 38 1.57 -10.20 -10.73
N VAL A 39 1.46 -9.49 -9.61
CA VAL A 39 2.47 -9.51 -8.53
C VAL A 39 2.12 -10.56 -7.48
N GLU A 40 3.10 -10.91 -6.63
CA GLU A 40 2.82 -11.80 -5.49
C GLU A 40 2.09 -11.08 -4.37
N TYR A 41 1.09 -11.75 -3.78
CA TYR A 41 0.27 -11.21 -2.70
C TYR A 41 1.09 -10.83 -1.46
N ASP A 42 2.04 -11.67 -1.04
CA ASP A 42 2.91 -11.37 0.11
C ASP A 42 3.77 -10.12 -0.11
N ARG A 43 4.23 -9.91 -1.34
CA ARG A 43 4.96 -8.71 -1.77
C ARG A 43 4.05 -7.49 -1.73
N CYS A 44 2.90 -7.58 -2.39
CA CYS A 44 1.92 -6.51 -2.45
C CYS A 44 1.51 -6.06 -1.04
N ARG A 45 1.16 -7.02 -0.17
CA ARG A 45 0.77 -6.74 1.21
C ARG A 45 1.88 -6.04 1.99
N ALA A 46 3.12 -6.47 1.87
CA ALA A 46 4.24 -5.84 2.55
C ALA A 46 4.45 -4.39 2.08
N ASP A 47 4.40 -4.16 0.77
CA ASP A 47 4.51 -2.83 0.16
C ASP A 47 3.35 -1.91 0.60
N VAL A 48 2.11 -2.42 0.61
CA VAL A 48 0.92 -1.67 1.05
C VAL A 48 0.99 -1.35 2.55
N GLU A 49 1.34 -2.32 3.40
CA GLU A 49 1.47 -2.11 4.84
C GLU A 49 2.54 -1.06 5.15
N GLU A 50 3.67 -1.08 4.44
CA GLU A 50 4.73 -0.09 4.58
C GLU A 50 4.24 1.31 4.19
N LEU A 51 3.60 1.44 3.02
CA LEU A 51 3.02 2.69 2.54
C LEU A 51 2.03 3.27 3.56
N VAL A 52 1.05 2.47 4.01
CA VAL A 52 0.02 2.94 4.94
C VAL A 52 0.62 3.29 6.31
N ARG A 53 1.64 2.58 6.78
CA ARG A 53 2.37 2.96 8.01
C ARG A 53 3.08 4.29 7.86
N ASP A 54 3.77 4.51 6.76
CA ASP A 54 4.48 5.78 6.50
C ASP A 54 3.49 6.95 6.41
N LEU A 55 2.35 6.74 5.76
CA LEU A 55 1.26 7.71 5.70
C LEU A 55 0.63 7.98 7.07
N ALA A 56 0.48 6.94 7.89
CA ALA A 56 -0.02 7.08 9.25
C ALA A 56 0.97 7.82 10.15
N ASP A 57 2.27 7.59 10.01
CA ASP A 57 3.33 8.33 10.71
C ASP A 57 3.30 9.82 10.34
N LYS A 58 3.04 10.13 9.07
CA LYS A 58 2.82 11.49 8.55
C LYS A 58 1.45 12.08 8.91
N GLY A 59 0.56 11.32 9.54
CA GLY A 59 -0.80 11.74 9.89
C GLY A 59 -1.74 11.93 8.69
N LEU A 60 -1.41 11.34 7.53
CA LEU A 60 -2.18 11.40 6.29
C LEU A 60 -3.18 10.25 6.16
N ALA A 61 -2.91 9.11 6.80
CA ALA A 61 -3.79 7.94 6.83
C ALA A 61 -4.03 7.47 8.27
N ARG A 62 -5.05 6.64 8.46
CA ARG A 62 -5.33 5.99 9.74
C ARG A 62 -5.61 4.51 9.49
N ILE A 63 -4.92 3.66 10.23
CA ILE A 63 -5.19 2.21 10.26
C ILE A 63 -6.17 1.99 11.41
N ASP A 64 -7.36 1.52 11.09
CA ASP A 64 -8.30 1.04 12.10
C ASP A 64 -8.13 -0.48 12.22
N PRO A 65 -7.63 -0.99 13.36
CA PRO A 65 -7.72 -2.41 13.66
C PRO A 65 -9.19 -2.71 13.96
N GLU A 66 -9.82 -3.52 13.12
CA GLU A 66 -11.14 -4.10 13.36
C GLU A 66 -11.20 -4.97 14.64
#